data_AF-A0AAU9IMB9-F1
#
_entry.id   AF-A0AAU9IMB9-F1
#
_cell.length_a   1.000
_cell.length_b   1.000
_cell.length_c   1.000
_cell.angle_alpha   90.00
_cell.angle_beta   90.00
_cell.angle_gamma   90.00
#
_symmetry.space_group_name_H-M   'P 1'
#
loop_
_entity.id
_entity.type
_entity.pdbx_description
1 polymer ?
#
loop_
_entity_poly.entity_id
_entity_poly.type
_entity_poly.pdbx_seq_one_letter_code
_entity_poly.pdbx_strand_id
1 'polypeptide(L)'
;MENEFAKFVKELEEKCEKTGKVLRKFFVLFSVGIIQKYSASFQDSAINAHQAKVVRESVVRLCGELAEVSIKVIDAIAPPDSIHGSVLGVANGQIYAKLIEQVEKAEEVYDKPYWLPLLQKVKQIKQI
;
A
#
# COMPACT_ATOMS: atom_id res chain seq x y z
N MET A 1 -3.51 13.92 17.72
CA MET A 1 -3.80 13.02 16.59
C MET A 1 -5.15 12.30 16.75
N GLU A 2 -5.38 11.49 17.79
CA GLU A 2 -6.66 10.74 17.94
C GLU A 2 -7.91 11.63 18.01
N ASN A 3 -7.85 12.75 18.73
CA ASN A 3 -8.95 13.71 18.84
C ASN A 3 -9.22 14.50 17.54
N GLU A 4 -8.24 14.65 16.66
CA GLU A 4 -8.41 15.40 15.42
C GLU A 4 -9.05 14.53 14.35
N PHE A 5 -8.64 13.26 14.25
CA PHE A 5 -9.27 12.33 13.32
C PHE A 5 -10.73 12.04 13.70
N ALA A 6 -11.02 11.88 15.00
CA ALA A 6 -12.40 11.68 15.46
C ALA A 6 -13.30 12.90 15.19
N LYS A 7 -12.77 14.13 15.36
CA LYS A 7 -13.47 15.36 14.96
C LYS A 7 -13.72 15.41 13.46
N PHE A 8 -12.69 15.13 12.66
CA PHE A 8 -12.78 15.09 11.20
C PHE A 8 -13.82 14.08 10.70
N VAL A 9 -13.83 12.85 11.26
CA VAL A 9 -14.83 11.83 10.91
C VAL A 9 -16.24 12.32 11.26
N LYS A 10 -16.42 12.96 12.42
CA LYS A 10 -17.73 13.49 12.83
C LYS A 10 -18.21 14.60 11.90
N GLU A 11 -17.35 15.55 11.55
CA GLU A 11 -17.65 16.61 10.58
C GLU A 11 -18.00 16.05 9.19
N LEU A 12 -17.33 14.96 8.78
CA LEU A 12 -17.64 14.29 7.52
C LEU A 12 -18.92 13.48 7.57
N GLU A 13 -19.27 12.87 8.70
CA GLU A 13 -20.57 12.20 8.87
C GLU A 13 -21.73 13.18 8.80
N GLU A 14 -21.57 14.39 9.35
CA GLU A 14 -22.56 15.47 9.27
C GLU A 14 -22.78 15.93 7.82
N LYS A 15 -21.73 15.93 6.98
CA LYS A 15 -21.82 16.30 5.56
C LYS A 15 -22.29 15.15 4.66
N CYS A 16 -21.79 13.94 4.91
CA CYS A 16 -22.11 12.73 4.16
C CYS A 16 -21.99 11.50 5.07
N GLU A 17 -23.14 11.03 5.53
CA GLU A 17 -23.24 9.87 6.42
C GLU A 17 -22.54 8.62 5.85
N LYS A 18 -22.65 8.38 4.53
CA LYS A 18 -22.06 7.20 3.88
C LYS A 18 -20.52 7.23 3.92
N THR A 19 -19.91 8.37 3.55
CA THR A 19 -18.45 8.52 3.56
C THR A 19 -17.90 8.54 4.97
N GLY A 20 -18.59 9.22 5.89
CA GLY A 20 -18.20 9.27 7.30
C GLY A 20 -18.19 7.89 7.96
N LYS A 21 -19.21 7.05 7.72
CA LYS A 21 -19.24 5.65 8.20
C LYS A 21 -18.06 4.82 7.68
N VAL A 22 -17.67 4.99 6.42
CA VAL A 22 -16.51 4.32 5.83
C VAL A 22 -15.22 4.77 6.52
N LEU A 23 -15.00 6.07 6.67
CA LEU A 23 -13.80 6.60 7.33
C LEU A 23 -13.74 6.24 8.82
N ARG A 24 -14.89 6.14 9.50
CA ARG A 24 -14.97 5.60 10.86
C ARG A 24 -14.47 4.16 10.91
N LYS A 25 -14.82 3.31 9.94
CA LYS A 25 -14.31 1.94 9.88
C LYS A 25 -12.79 1.90 9.64
N PHE A 26 -12.25 2.79 8.79
CA PHE A 26 -10.79 2.93 8.63
C PHE A 26 -10.11 3.36 9.94
N PHE A 27 -10.72 4.28 10.69
CA PHE A 27 -10.21 4.67 12.02
C PHE A 27 -10.20 3.49 12.98
N VAL A 28 -11.30 2.73 13.04
CA VAL A 28 -11.38 1.52 13.89
C VAL A 28 -10.32 0.50 13.46
N LEU A 29 -10.13 0.27 12.16
CA LEU A 29 -9.09 -0.63 11.65
C LEU A 29 -7.70 -0.16 12.09
N PHE A 30 -7.41 1.13 11.99
CA PHE A 30 -6.15 1.72 12.45
C PHE A 30 -5.94 1.52 13.95
N SER A 31 -6.93 1.86 14.78
CA SER A 31 -6.86 1.69 16.23
C SER A 31 -6.67 0.23 16.64
N VAL A 32 -7.45 -0.69 16.06
CA VAL A 32 -7.34 -2.13 16.33
C VAL A 32 -6.01 -2.68 15.82
N GLY A 33 -5.48 -2.16 14.71
CA GLY A 33 -4.15 -2.52 14.19
C GLY A 33 -3.01 -2.08 15.12
N ILE A 34 -3.11 -0.91 15.75
CA ILE A 34 -2.17 -0.48 16.80
C ILE A 34 -2.26 -1.43 18.00
N ILE A 35 -3.47 -1.72 18.47
CA ILE A 35 -3.68 -2.64 19.60
C ILE A 35 -3.10 -4.03 19.29
N GLN A 36 -3.29 -4.53 18.07
CA GLN A 36 -2.72 -5.79 17.61
C GLN A 36 -1.19 -5.74 17.61
N LYS A 37 -0.59 -4.64 17.12
CA LYS A 37 0.87 -4.46 17.07
C LYS A 37 1.52 -4.49 18.45
N TYR A 38 0.88 -3.87 19.45
CA TYR A 38 1.37 -3.81 20.82
C TYR A 38 0.71 -4.84 21.74
N SER A 39 0.07 -5.88 21.19
CA SER A 39 -0.71 -6.83 21.98
C SER A 39 0.11 -7.55 23.04
N ALA A 40 1.40 -7.79 22.79
CA ALA A 40 2.30 -8.42 23.75
C ALA A 40 2.49 -7.55 25.01
N SER A 41 2.59 -6.22 24.86
CA SER A 41 2.69 -5.29 25.99
C SER A 41 1.37 -5.17 26.79
N PHE A 42 0.24 -5.48 26.16
CA PHE A 42 -1.08 -5.44 26.79
C PHE A 42 -1.49 -6.75 27.46
N GLN A 43 -0.83 -7.87 27.16
CA GLN A 43 -1.15 -9.18 27.73
C GLN A 43 -0.91 -9.26 29.24
N ASP A 44 0.04 -8.48 29.76
CA ASP A 44 0.39 -8.51 31.19
C ASP A 44 -0.59 -7.73 32.09
N SER A 45 -1.46 -6.87 31.53
CA SER A 45 -2.29 -5.97 32.37
C SER A 45 -3.64 -5.54 31.80
N ALA A 46 -3.89 -5.63 30.49
CA ALA A 46 -5.04 -4.96 29.86
C ALA A 46 -5.91 -5.84 28.96
N ILE A 47 -5.37 -6.90 28.36
CA ILE A 47 -6.07 -7.72 27.35
C ILE A 47 -5.87 -9.20 27.65
N ASN A 48 -6.96 -9.96 27.77
CA ASN A 48 -6.91 -11.41 27.93
C ASN A 48 -6.78 -12.14 26.57
N ALA A 49 -6.47 -13.44 26.61
CA ALA A 49 -6.27 -14.25 25.39
C ALA A 49 -7.49 -14.24 24.44
N HIS A 50 -8.71 -14.19 24.98
CA HIS A 50 -9.94 -14.12 24.18
C HIS A 50 -10.08 -12.77 23.48
N GLN A 51 -9.87 -11.66 24.18
CA GLN A 51 -9.90 -10.32 23.62
C GLN A 51 -8.80 -10.13 22.56
N ALA A 52 -7.61 -10.70 22.77
CA ALA A 52 -6.54 -10.69 21.75
C ALA A 52 -6.95 -11.45 20.48
N LYS A 53 -7.72 -12.55 20.61
CA LYS A 53 -8.30 -13.27 19.47
C LYS A 53 -9.35 -12.40 18.75
N VAL A 54 -10.24 -11.74 19.48
CA VAL A 54 -11.26 -10.83 18.92
C VAL A 54 -10.62 -9.67 18.16
N VAL A 55 -9.52 -9.10 18.67
CA VAL A 55 -8.74 -8.06 17.98
C VAL A 55 -8.25 -8.57 16.61
N ARG A 56 -7.61 -9.74 16.58
CA ARG A 56 -7.10 -10.33 15.31
C ARG A 56 -8.21 -10.60 14.30
N GLU A 57 -9.32 -11.18 14.76
CA GLU A 57 -10.48 -11.45 13.90
C GLU A 57 -11.12 -10.16 13.38
N SER A 58 -11.17 -9.12 14.22
CA SER A 58 -11.69 -7.81 13.84
C SER A 58 -10.85 -7.16 12.75
N VAL A 59 -9.51 -7.27 12.80
CA VAL A 59 -8.63 -6.76 11.73
C VAL A 59 -8.95 -7.44 10.40
N VAL A 60 -9.00 -8.78 10.38
CA VAL A 60 -9.27 -9.55 9.15
C VAL A 60 -10.65 -9.18 8.59
N ARG A 61 -11.67 -9.12 9.45
CA ARG A 61 -13.04 -8.75 9.06
C ARG A 61 -13.10 -7.34 8.48
N LEU A 62 -12.48 -6.36 9.14
CA LEU A 62 -12.48 -4.96 8.70
C LEU A 62 -11.69 -4.78 7.39
N CYS A 63 -10.57 -5.48 7.20
CA CYS A 63 -9.85 -5.50 5.93
C CYS A 63 -10.74 -6.03 4.79
N GLY A 64 -11.51 -7.10 5.04
CA GLY A 64 -12.47 -7.63 4.06
C GLY A 64 -13.59 -6.63 3.74
N GLU A 65 -14.17 -6.00 4.74
CA GLU A 65 -15.23 -4.99 4.57
C GLU A 65 -14.75 -3.73 3.83
N LEU A 66 -13.48 -3.36 3.97
CA LEU A 66 -12.91 -2.12 3.43
C LEU A 66 -12.19 -2.30 2.09
N ALA A 67 -11.89 -3.52 1.65
CA ALA A 67 -11.08 -3.81 0.47
C ALA A 67 -11.60 -3.15 -0.83
N GLU A 68 -12.91 -3.23 -1.08
CA GLU A 68 -13.48 -2.63 -2.30
C GLU A 68 -13.52 -1.09 -2.22
N VAL A 69 -13.75 -0.56 -1.02
CA VAL A 69 -13.90 0.88 -0.81
C VAL A 69 -12.54 1.57 -0.70
N SER A 70 -11.48 0.85 -0.31
CA SER A 70 -10.13 1.41 -0.16
C SER A 70 -9.59 1.94 -1.48
N ILE A 71 -9.89 1.28 -2.61
CA ILE A 71 -9.47 1.75 -3.93
C ILE A 71 -10.06 3.14 -4.19
N LYS A 72 -11.37 3.32 -3.98
CA LYS A 72 -12.06 4.60 -4.18
C LYS A 72 -11.56 5.70 -3.24
N VAL A 73 -11.22 5.35 -2.01
CA VAL A 73 -10.66 6.30 -1.04
C VAL A 73 -9.27 6.74 -1.48
N ILE A 74 -8.42 5.81 -1.94
CA ILE A 74 -7.09 6.11 -2.48
C ILE A 74 -7.22 7.01 -3.71
N ASP A 75 -8.10 6.67 -4.66
CA ASP A 75 -8.32 7.49 -5.86
C ASP A 75 -8.78 8.91 -5.52
N ALA A 76 -9.60 9.08 -4.48
CA ALA A 76 -10.09 10.40 -4.06
C ALA A 76 -9.01 11.29 -3.43
N ILE A 77 -7.95 10.70 -2.86
CA ILE A 77 -6.81 11.42 -2.27
C ILE A 77 -5.57 11.43 -3.16
N ALA A 78 -5.55 10.61 -4.21
CA ALA A 78 -4.40 10.45 -5.07
C ALA A 78 -4.09 11.78 -5.77
N PRO A 79 -2.84 12.26 -5.70
CA PRO A 79 -2.43 13.37 -6.54
C PRO A 79 -2.47 12.93 -8.01
N PRO A 80 -2.59 13.86 -8.97
CA PRO A 80 -2.48 13.55 -10.39
C PRO A 80 -1.22 12.72 -10.71
N ASP A 81 -1.33 11.79 -11.65
CA ASP A 81 -0.23 10.89 -12.05
C ASP A 81 1.06 11.61 -12.45
N SER A 82 0.94 12.86 -12.94
CA SER A 82 2.07 13.75 -13.25
C SER A 82 2.94 14.10 -12.04
N ILE A 83 2.39 14.01 -10.83
CA ILE A 83 3.08 14.25 -9.56
C ILE A 83 3.48 12.92 -8.90
N HIS A 84 2.71 11.84 -9.09
CA HIS A 84 2.95 10.54 -8.43
C HIS A 84 4.26 9.89 -8.91
N GLY A 85 4.61 10.01 -10.20
CA GLY A 85 5.87 9.50 -10.76
C GLY A 85 6.07 7.98 -10.66
N SER A 86 5.03 7.24 -10.25
CA SER A 86 5.07 5.79 -10.05
C SER A 86 4.46 5.07 -11.26
N VAL A 87 5.26 4.20 -11.88
CA VAL A 87 4.82 3.32 -12.98
C VAL A 87 3.86 2.23 -12.55
N LEU A 88 3.80 1.94 -11.24
CA LEU A 88 2.91 0.94 -10.66
C LEU A 88 1.57 1.54 -10.20
N GLY A 89 1.55 2.86 -9.94
CA GLY A 89 0.38 3.59 -9.46
C GLY A 89 -0.38 4.34 -10.55
N VAL A 90 -0.32 3.87 -11.80
CA VAL A 90 -0.93 4.57 -12.95
C VAL A 90 -2.46 4.49 -12.85
N ALA A 91 -3.15 5.64 -12.91
CA ALA A 91 -4.59 5.72 -12.71
C ALA A 91 -5.42 4.93 -13.73
N ASN A 92 -4.90 4.72 -14.95
CA ASN A 92 -5.58 3.99 -16.01
C ASN A 92 -5.46 2.45 -15.90
N GLY A 93 -4.74 1.94 -14.90
CA GLY A 93 -4.55 0.50 -14.67
C GLY A 93 -3.67 -0.23 -15.70
N GLN A 94 -3.11 0.47 -16.70
CA GLN A 94 -2.23 -0.12 -17.71
C GLN A 94 -0.77 -0.22 -17.25
N ILE A 95 -0.59 -0.86 -16.09
CA ILE A 95 0.71 -0.94 -15.38
C ILE A 95 1.79 -1.53 -16.28
N TYR A 96 1.51 -2.65 -16.95
CA TYR A 96 2.51 -3.33 -17.77
C TYR A 96 2.95 -2.52 -18.98
N ALA A 97 2.00 -1.88 -19.67
CA ALA A 97 2.31 -1.04 -20.83
C ALA A 97 3.15 0.17 -20.40
N LYS A 98 2.79 0.81 -19.27
CA LYS A 98 3.55 1.94 -18.75
C LYS A 98 4.94 1.54 -18.27
N LEU A 99 5.06 0.38 -17.63
CA LEU A 99 6.34 -0.16 -17.18
C LEU A 99 7.27 -0.40 -18.38
N ILE A 100 6.78 -1.06 -19.43
CA ILE A 100 7.55 -1.29 -20.66
C ILE A 100 7.98 0.05 -21.24
N GLU A 101 7.06 0.99 -21.43
CA GLU A 101 7.37 2.33 -21.96
C GLU A 101 8.48 3.04 -21.17
N GLN A 102 8.48 2.91 -19.84
CA GLN A 102 9.49 3.57 -18.99
C GLN A 102 10.83 2.83 -19.01
N VAL A 103 10.82 1.50 -19.10
CA VAL A 103 12.05 0.71 -19.28
C VAL A 103 12.68 1.01 -20.65
N GLU A 104 11.90 1.07 -21.71
CA GLU A 104 12.39 1.40 -23.07
C GLU A 104 12.96 2.82 -23.17
N LYS A 105 12.49 3.74 -22.32
CA LYS A 105 12.99 5.12 -22.22
C LYS A 105 14.23 5.27 -21.32
N ALA A 106 14.59 4.24 -20.56
CA ALA A 106 15.76 4.31 -19.70
C ALA A 106 17.04 4.40 -20.53
N GLU A 107 17.99 5.20 -20.06
CA GLU A 107 19.30 5.30 -20.70
C GLU A 107 20.00 3.94 -20.70
N GLU A 108 20.77 3.67 -21.75
CA GLU A 108 21.57 2.45 -21.94
C GLU A 108 20.78 1.14 -22.07
N VAL A 109 19.43 1.17 -22.12
CA VAL A 109 18.63 -0.08 -22.13
C VAL A 109 18.84 -0.95 -23.37
N TYR A 110 19.15 -0.32 -24.51
CA TYR A 110 19.48 -1.01 -25.76
C TYR A 110 20.98 -1.01 -26.06
N ASP A 111 21.80 -0.43 -25.19
CA ASP A 111 23.23 -0.36 -25.40
C ASP A 111 23.89 -1.69 -25.09
N LYS A 112 25.01 -1.94 -25.79
CA LYS A 112 25.81 -3.12 -25.49
C LYS A 112 26.41 -2.94 -24.10
N PRO A 113 26.24 -3.91 -23.19
CA PRO A 113 26.82 -3.78 -21.87
C PRO A 113 28.35 -3.76 -21.96
N TYR A 114 28.98 -2.96 -21.12
CA TYR A 114 30.43 -2.76 -21.11
C TYR A 114 31.23 -4.07 -20.91
N TRP A 115 30.60 -5.10 -20.32
CA TRP A 115 31.20 -6.40 -20.07
C TRP A 115 31.13 -7.36 -21.27
N LEU A 116 30.41 -7.04 -22.34
CA LEU A 116 30.27 -7.91 -23.51
C LEU A 116 31.62 -8.34 -24.12
N PRO A 117 32.64 -7.46 -24.25
CA PRO A 117 33.96 -7.86 -24.74
C PRO A 117 34.69 -8.85 -23.81
N LEU A 118 34.44 -8.80 -22.50
CA LEU A 118 35.05 -9.73 -21.53
C LEU A 118 34.55 -11.15 -21.74
N LEU A 119 33.24 -11.33 -21.98
CA LEU A 119 32.66 -12.63 -22.28
C LEU A 119 33.17 -13.22 -23.60
N GLN A 120 33.39 -12.37 -24.61
CA GLN A 120 33.95 -12.81 -25.89
C GLN A 120 35.35 -13.39 -25.71
N LYS A 121 36.20 -12.76 -24.89
CA LYS A 121 37.53 -13.29 -24.53
C LYS A 121 37.46 -14.63 -23.81
N VAL A 122 36.54 -14.79 -22.86
CA VAL A 122 36.38 -16.06 -22.11
C VAL A 122 35.93 -17.20 -23.03
N LYS A 123 35.06 -16.93 -24.01
CA LYS A 123 34.65 -17.93 -25.02
C LYS A 123 35.83 -18.40 -25.88
N GLN A 124 36.72 -17.49 -26.27
CA GLN A 124 37.88 -17.82 -27.11
C GLN A 124 38.92 -18.69 -26.36
N ILE A 125 39.09 -18.49 -25.05
CA ILE A 125 40.03 -19.26 -24.23
C ILE A 125 39.57 -20.72 -24.03
N LYS A 126 38.26 -20.99 -24.07
CA LYS A 126 37.71 -22.36 -23.90
C LYS A 126 37.62 -23.18 -25.20
N GLN A 127 37.99 -22.61 -26.35
CA GLN A 127 37.95 -23.30 -27.66
C GLN A 127 39.32 -23.89 -28.08
N ILE A 128 40.29 -23.93 -27.18
CA ILE A 128 41.60 -24.60 -27.29
C ILE A 128 41.67 -25.66 -26.21
#